data_AF-A0A6C7T8I1-F1
#
_entry.id   AF-A0A6C7T8I1-F1
#
_cell.length_a   1.000
_cell.length_b   1.000
_cell.length_c   1.000
_cell.angle_alpha   90.00
_cell.angle_beta   90.00
_cell.angle_gamma   90.00
#
_symmetry.space_group_name_H-M   'P 1'
#
loop_
_entity.id
_entity.type
_entity.pdbx_description
1 polymer ?
#
loop_
_entity_poly.entity_id
_entity_poly.type
_entity_poly.pdbx_seq_one_letter_code
_entity_poly.pdbx_strand_id
1 'polypeptide(L)'
;MKNYLQRKFDIQHFAEGGDDKTFTQAELDEIVKNRLAAEKKKFNGEIETIKSAHEEEITKLNDQINQLNDQVGEHDSSEKALKKLQKEKDEALSKLDEYVQKEQTAEWHSKLKESGVKEERYEAFTKLFGDEERNDDNLAKFAEQYPEWIAKSDDGDTPPPIGAGLGNASEPSATDPFIQALNS
;
A
#
# COMPACT_ATOMS: atom_id res chain seq x y z
N MET A 1 38.02 -10.22 70.51
CA MET A 1 38.91 -11.38 70.29
C MET A 1 38.50 -12.05 68.98
N LYS A 2 39.41 -12.08 67.99
CA LYS A 2 39.35 -13.03 66.86
C LYS A 2 40.77 -13.57 66.73
N ASN A 3 40.96 -14.82 67.14
CA ASN A 3 42.25 -15.51 67.07
C ASN A 3 42.58 -15.79 65.60
N TYR A 4 43.60 -15.12 65.07
CA TYR A 4 44.22 -15.51 63.82
C TYR A 4 45.06 -16.77 64.10
N LEU A 5 44.47 -17.93 63.85
CA LEU A 5 45.22 -19.18 63.75
C LEU A 5 46.13 -19.06 62.53
N GLN A 6 47.39 -18.71 62.81
CA GLN A 6 48.51 -18.87 61.90
C GLN A 6 48.58 -20.36 61.54
N ARG A 7 47.99 -20.75 60.40
CA ARG A 7 48.12 -22.11 59.88
C ARG A 7 49.61 -22.31 59.59
N LYS A 8 50.32 -22.98 60.52
CA LYS A 8 51.61 -23.55 60.22
C LYS A 8 51.37 -24.55 59.09
N PHE A 9 51.86 -24.24 57.90
CA PHE A 9 51.98 -25.25 56.85
C PHE A 9 52.98 -26.29 57.39
N ASP A 10 52.50 -27.50 57.68
CA ASP A 10 53.36 -28.63 57.99
C ASP A 10 54.04 -29.07 56.68
N ILE A 11 55.22 -28.52 56.43
CA ILE A 11 56.08 -28.90 55.30
C ILE A 11 56.86 -30.20 55.65
N GLN A 12 56.66 -30.76 56.84
CA GLN A 12 57.48 -31.84 57.41
C GLN A 12 56.93 -33.26 57.21
N HIS A 13 56.16 -33.54 56.15
CA HIS A 13 55.66 -34.90 55.87
C HIS A 13 56.25 -35.56 54.61
N PHE A 14 57.38 -35.06 54.11
CA PHE A 14 58.10 -35.70 53.00
C PHE A 14 59.43 -36.35 53.37
N ALA A 15 59.77 -36.42 54.67
CA ALA A 15 61.10 -36.83 55.11
C ALA A 15 61.09 -37.93 56.19
N GLU A 16 60.14 -38.86 56.16
CA GLU A 16 60.23 -40.08 56.98
C GLU A 16 60.24 -41.33 56.09
N GLY A 17 61.45 -41.80 55.80
CA GLY A 17 61.74 -43.19 55.40
C GLY A 17 62.16 -43.42 53.95
N GLY A 18 63.48 -43.49 53.72
CA GLY A 18 64.10 -44.30 52.66
C GLY A 18 64.37 -43.58 51.33
N ASP A 19 65.64 -43.23 51.14
CA ASP A 19 66.28 -42.65 49.95
C ASP A 19 65.84 -41.23 49.57
N ASP A 20 66.80 -40.29 49.58
CA ASP A 20 66.70 -39.04 48.84
C ASP A 20 66.44 -39.39 47.38
N LYS A 21 65.17 -39.38 46.95
CA LYS A 21 64.79 -39.56 45.55
C LYS A 21 65.33 -38.38 44.75
N THR A 22 66.55 -38.54 44.28
CA THR A 22 67.14 -37.70 43.26
C THR A 22 66.54 -38.12 41.92
N PHE A 23 65.72 -37.26 41.33
CA PHE A 23 65.22 -37.50 39.98
C PHE A 23 66.40 -37.44 39.02
N THR A 24 66.57 -38.49 38.24
CA THR A 24 67.50 -38.48 37.11
C THR A 24 66.99 -37.53 36.03
N GLN A 25 67.90 -36.98 35.22
CA GLN A 25 67.51 -36.11 34.11
C GLN A 25 66.54 -36.81 33.15
N ALA A 26 66.70 -38.12 32.96
CA ALA A 26 65.80 -38.93 32.14
C ALA A 26 64.36 -38.98 32.68
N GLU A 27 64.18 -39.10 34.00
CA GLU A 27 62.85 -39.08 34.62
C GLU A 27 62.20 -37.69 34.53
N LEU A 28 62.98 -36.62 34.68
CA LEU A 28 62.48 -35.25 34.49
C LEU A 28 62.06 -35.02 33.04
N ASP A 29 62.87 -35.46 32.08
CA ASP A 29 62.57 -35.34 30.65
C ASP A 29 61.30 -36.12 30.29
N GLU A 30 61.08 -37.29 30.89
CA GLU A 30 59.87 -38.09 30.70
C GLU A 30 58.63 -37.40 31.29
N ILE A 31 58.72 -36.83 32.49
CA ILE A 31 57.63 -36.06 33.12
C ILE A 31 57.27 -34.84 32.25
N VAL A 32 58.28 -34.09 31.79
CA VAL A 32 58.07 -32.92 30.92
C VAL A 32 57.43 -33.34 29.61
N LYS A 33 57.92 -34.40 28.97
CA LYS A 33 57.36 -34.94 27.72
C LYS A 33 55.91 -35.37 27.89
N ASN A 34 55.59 -36.07 28.97
CA ASN A 34 54.23 -36.51 29.28
C ASN A 34 53.30 -35.33 29.54
N ARG A 35 53.79 -34.30 30.25
CA ARG A 35 53.02 -33.07 30.49
C ARG A 35 52.74 -32.32 29.19
N LEU A 36 53.75 -32.16 28.34
CA LEU A 36 53.63 -31.49 27.05
C LEU A 36 52.65 -32.23 26.12
N ALA A 37 52.69 -33.57 26.13
CA ALA A 37 51.76 -34.40 25.35
C ALA A 37 50.32 -34.27 25.84
N ALA A 38 50.11 -34.27 27.16
CA ALA A 38 48.78 -34.08 27.76
C ALA A 38 48.21 -32.69 27.45
N GLU A 39 49.05 -31.65 27.51
CA GLU A 39 48.66 -30.28 27.21
C GLU A 39 48.33 -30.09 25.73
N LYS A 40 49.14 -30.63 24.81
CA LYS A 40 48.82 -30.66 23.37
C LYS A 40 47.51 -31.38 23.07
N LYS A 41 47.26 -32.52 23.73
CA LYS A 41 45.99 -33.25 23.56
C LYS A 41 44.79 -32.41 24.00
N LYS A 42 44.92 -31.70 25.12
CA LYS A 42 43.88 -30.79 25.61
C LYS A 42 43.62 -29.64 24.64
N PHE A 43 44.67 -28.96 24.16
CA PHE A 43 44.54 -27.88 23.18
C PHE A 43 43.88 -28.33 21.88
N ASN A 44 44.27 -29.49 21.34
CA ASN A 44 43.64 -30.01 20.12
C ASN A 44 42.15 -30.29 20.32
N GLY A 45 41.77 -30.86 21.47
CA GLY A 45 40.36 -31.10 21.80
C GLY A 45 39.55 -29.80 21.94
N GLU A 46 40.13 -28.76 22.54
CA GLU A 46 39.51 -27.43 22.61
C GLU A 46 39.33 -26.81 21.21
N ILE A 47 40.35 -26.92 20.34
CA ILE A 47 40.27 -26.43 18.96
C ILE A 47 39.20 -27.15 18.16
N GLU A 48 39.12 -28.49 18.24
CA GLU A 48 38.07 -29.26 17.56
C GLU A 48 36.68 -28.87 18.05
N THR A 49 36.50 -28.72 19.37
CA THR A 49 35.22 -28.30 19.96
C THR A 49 34.80 -26.93 19.45
N ILE A 50 35.73 -25.96 19.41
CA ILE A 50 35.46 -24.61 18.90
C ILE A 50 35.13 -24.65 17.41
N LYS A 51 35.86 -25.43 16.62
CA LYS A 51 35.59 -25.59 15.19
C LYS A 51 34.19 -26.15 14.94
N SER A 52 33.82 -27.22 15.63
CA SER A 52 32.48 -27.82 15.49
C SER A 52 31.38 -26.83 15.90
N ALA A 53 31.57 -26.08 16.99
CA ALA A 53 30.62 -25.06 17.41
C ALA A 53 30.44 -23.95 16.35
N HIS A 54 31.54 -23.48 15.76
CA HIS A 54 31.47 -22.47 14.69
C HIS A 54 30.86 -23.03 13.39
N GLU A 55 31.17 -24.27 13.00
CA GLU A 55 30.55 -24.91 11.83
C GLU A 55 29.03 -25.05 11.99
N GLU A 56 28.58 -25.41 13.20
CA GLU A 56 27.17 -25.52 13.53
C GLU A 56 26.48 -24.13 13.53
N GLU A 57 27.14 -23.11 14.07
CA GLU A 57 26.66 -21.73 14.04
C GLU A 57 26.58 -21.16 12.62
N ILE A 58 27.59 -21.41 11.78
CA ILE A 58 27.61 -21.01 10.37
C ILE A 58 26.44 -21.66 9.62
N THR A 59 26.22 -22.97 9.82
CA THR A 59 25.09 -23.69 9.22
C THR A 59 23.77 -23.06 9.60
N LYS A 60 23.56 -22.79 10.90
CA LYS A 60 22.34 -22.18 11.40
C LYS A 60 22.11 -20.78 10.84
N LEU A 61 23.16 -19.96 10.75
CA LEU A 61 23.08 -18.62 10.17
C LEU A 61 22.75 -18.67 8.68
N ASN A 62 23.33 -19.61 7.92
CA ASN A 62 23.00 -19.80 6.50
C ASN A 62 21.54 -20.21 6.30
N ASP A 63 21.02 -21.11 7.13
CA ASP A 63 19.61 -21.51 7.07
C ASP A 63 18.68 -20.33 7.36
N GLN A 64 19.03 -19.48 8.34
CA GLN A 64 18.29 -18.25 8.65
C GLN A 64 18.32 -17.26 7.48
N ILE A 65 19.48 -17.08 6.83
CA ILE A 65 19.62 -16.21 5.65
C ILE A 65 18.74 -16.70 4.51
N ASN A 66 18.73 -18.00 4.24
CA ASN A 66 17.90 -18.58 3.17
C ASN A 66 16.41 -18.39 3.45
N GLN A 67 15.96 -18.64 4.69
CA GLN A 67 14.57 -18.41 5.09
C GLN A 67 14.15 -16.95 4.93
N LEU A 68 15.01 -16.01 5.32
CA LEU A 68 14.73 -14.58 5.15
C LEU A 68 14.67 -14.17 3.68
N ASN A 69 15.56 -14.71 2.83
CA ASN A 69 15.54 -14.44 1.39
C ASN A 69 14.25 -14.95 0.73
N ASP A 70 13.77 -16.14 1.11
CA ASP A 70 12.51 -16.69 0.61
C ASP A 70 11.32 -15.79 0.99
N GLN A 71 11.28 -15.33 2.26
CA GLN A 71 10.25 -14.40 2.73
C GLN A 71 10.26 -13.06 1.98
N VAL A 72 11.44 -12.52 1.67
CA VAL A 72 11.57 -11.29 0.87
C VAL A 72 11.02 -11.51 -0.55
N GLY A 73 11.34 -12.66 -1.17
CA GLY A 73 10.82 -12.99 -2.50
C GLY A 73 9.29 -13.09 -2.54
N GLU A 74 8.67 -13.68 -1.51
CA GLU A 74 7.22 -13.73 -1.36
C GLU A 74 6.61 -12.34 -1.17
N HIS A 75 7.24 -11.50 -0.34
CA HIS A 75 6.80 -10.12 -0.09
C HIS A 75 6.81 -9.29 -1.38
N ASP A 76 7.89 -9.32 -2.16
CA ASP A 76 8.01 -8.60 -3.43
C ASP A 76 6.94 -9.02 -4.45
N SER A 77 6.61 -10.32 -4.48
CA SER A 77 5.54 -10.85 -5.32
C SER A 77 4.17 -10.34 -4.87
N SER A 78 3.92 -10.37 -3.56
CA SER A 78 2.67 -9.88 -2.97
C SER A 78 2.46 -8.37 -3.19
N GLU A 79 3.53 -7.56 -3.08
CA GLU A 79 3.45 -6.11 -3.31
C GLU A 79 3.10 -5.78 -4.76
N LYS A 80 3.67 -6.53 -5.72
CA LYS A 80 3.30 -6.38 -7.14
C LYS A 80 1.84 -6.76 -7.39
N ALA A 81 1.35 -7.82 -6.78
CA ALA A 81 -0.05 -8.23 -6.89
C ALA A 81 -1.00 -7.16 -6.30
N LEU A 82 -0.66 -6.59 -5.13
CA LEU A 82 -1.43 -5.51 -4.52
C LEU A 82 -1.48 -4.25 -5.40
N LYS A 83 -0.34 -3.83 -5.98
CA LYS A 83 -0.29 -2.71 -6.92
C LYS A 83 -1.18 -2.93 -8.14
N LYS A 84 -1.22 -4.16 -8.68
CA LYS A 84 -2.09 -4.50 -9.80
C LYS A 84 -3.57 -4.43 -9.42
N LEU A 85 -3.96 -5.02 -8.28
CA LEU A 85 -5.33 -4.99 -7.78
C LEU A 85 -5.80 -3.55 -7.47
N GLN A 86 -4.91 -2.72 -6.93
CA GLN A 86 -5.20 -1.31 -6.69
C GLN A 86 -5.56 -0.59 -8.00
N LYS A 87 -4.75 -0.80 -9.05
CA LYS A 87 -4.99 -0.21 -10.37
C LYS A 87 -6.31 -0.69 -10.97
N GLU A 88 -6.59 -1.99 -10.90
CA GLU A 88 -7.84 -2.57 -11.41
C GLU A 88 -9.07 -2.02 -10.66
N LYS A 89 -8.96 -1.83 -9.33
CA LYS A 89 -10.01 -1.19 -8.53
C LYS A 89 -10.26 0.25 -8.97
N ASP A 90 -9.21 1.04 -9.15
CA ASP A 90 -9.34 2.45 -9.54
C ASP A 90 -9.93 2.58 -10.97
N GLU A 91 -9.51 1.72 -11.90
CA GLU A 91 -10.10 1.64 -13.25
C GLU A 91 -11.59 1.23 -13.21
N ALA A 92 -11.97 0.30 -12.33
CA ALA A 92 -13.37 -0.11 -12.17
C ALA A 92 -14.24 1.00 -11.56
N LEU A 93 -13.72 1.74 -10.57
CA LEU A 93 -14.41 2.88 -9.99
C LEU A 93 -14.63 3.99 -11.03
N SER A 94 -13.62 4.33 -11.82
CA SER A 94 -13.77 5.33 -12.89
C SER A 94 -14.85 4.93 -13.90
N LYS A 95 -14.92 3.66 -14.30
CA LYS A 95 -15.96 3.16 -15.22
C LYS A 95 -17.35 3.19 -14.59
N LEU A 96 -17.45 2.91 -13.29
CA LEU A 96 -18.71 2.97 -12.57
C LEU A 96 -19.21 4.42 -12.49
N ASP A 97 -18.35 5.36 -12.16
CA ASP A 97 -18.69 6.79 -12.11
C ASP A 97 -19.15 7.28 -13.50
N GLU A 98 -18.46 6.91 -14.57
CA GLU A 98 -18.90 7.22 -15.94
C GLU A 98 -20.28 6.62 -16.27
N TYR A 99 -20.57 5.40 -15.81
CA TYR A 99 -21.85 4.75 -16.05
C TYR A 99 -22.98 5.46 -15.29
N VAL A 100 -22.76 5.75 -14.00
CA VAL A 100 -23.72 6.48 -13.16
C VAL A 100 -24.02 7.85 -13.75
N GLN A 101 -23.00 8.58 -14.20
CA GLN A 101 -23.16 9.89 -14.82
C GLN A 101 -23.97 9.83 -16.13
N LYS A 102 -23.74 8.81 -16.96
CA LYS A 102 -24.54 8.59 -18.18
C LYS A 102 -26.00 8.28 -17.85
N GLU A 103 -26.24 7.44 -16.85
CA GLU A 103 -27.59 7.06 -16.44
C GLU A 103 -28.35 8.27 -15.86
N GLN A 104 -27.71 9.04 -14.97
CA GLN A 104 -28.29 10.27 -14.41
C GLN A 104 -28.57 11.32 -15.49
N THR A 105 -27.66 11.48 -16.47
CA THR A 105 -27.88 12.39 -17.61
C THR A 105 -29.08 11.94 -18.46
N ALA A 106 -29.21 10.64 -18.72
CA ALA A 106 -30.32 10.10 -19.49
C ALA A 106 -31.67 10.23 -18.77
N GLU A 107 -31.69 10.00 -17.45
CA GLU A 107 -32.87 10.22 -16.60
C GLU A 107 -33.26 11.71 -16.62
N TRP A 108 -32.28 12.60 -16.49
CA TRP A 108 -32.53 14.03 -16.54
C TRP A 108 -33.09 14.49 -17.88
N HIS A 109 -32.52 14.05 -19.00
CA HIS A 109 -33.04 14.35 -20.34
C HIS A 109 -34.49 13.84 -20.51
N SER A 110 -34.85 12.72 -19.89
CA SER A 110 -36.23 12.22 -19.90
C SER A 110 -37.18 13.17 -19.16
N LYS A 111 -36.79 13.69 -17.99
CA LYS A 111 -37.58 14.71 -17.26
C LYS A 111 -37.71 16.03 -18.01
N LEU A 112 -36.64 16.48 -18.67
CA LEU A 112 -36.67 17.68 -19.52
C LEU A 112 -37.68 17.51 -20.66
N LYS A 113 -37.72 16.33 -21.28
CA LYS A 113 -38.69 15.99 -22.32
C LYS A 113 -40.12 16.01 -21.81
N GLU A 114 -40.37 15.41 -20.65
CA GLU A 114 -41.70 15.43 -20.02
C GLU A 114 -42.15 16.85 -19.65
N SER A 115 -41.20 17.72 -19.30
CA SER A 115 -41.45 19.15 -19.02
C SER A 115 -41.57 20.00 -20.28
N GLY A 116 -41.50 19.40 -21.47
CA GLY A 116 -41.66 20.08 -22.76
C GLY A 116 -40.45 20.89 -23.20
N VAL A 117 -39.28 20.72 -22.59
CA VAL A 117 -38.04 21.39 -23.04
C VAL A 117 -37.66 20.87 -24.43
N LYS A 118 -37.24 21.77 -25.33
CA LYS A 118 -36.76 21.42 -26.67
C LYS A 118 -35.48 20.58 -26.58
N GLU A 119 -35.40 19.51 -27.36
CA GLU A 119 -34.28 18.56 -27.34
C GLU A 119 -32.91 19.23 -27.60
N GLU A 120 -32.85 20.20 -28.51
CA GLU A 120 -31.65 20.99 -28.78
C GLU A 120 -31.11 21.73 -27.55
N ARG A 121 -31.93 21.93 -26.51
CA ARG A 121 -31.58 22.64 -25.27
C ARG A 121 -31.13 21.70 -24.13
N TYR A 122 -31.22 20.37 -24.28
CA TYR A 122 -30.94 19.42 -23.19
C TYR A 122 -29.50 19.50 -22.70
N GLU A 123 -28.51 19.48 -23.59
CA GLU A 123 -27.10 19.52 -23.18
C GLU A 123 -26.74 20.80 -22.43
N ALA A 124 -27.21 21.94 -22.94
CA ALA A 124 -27.00 23.22 -22.29
C ALA A 124 -27.67 23.29 -20.92
N PHE A 125 -28.89 22.76 -20.80
CA PHE A 125 -29.60 22.68 -19.52
C PHE A 125 -28.82 21.81 -18.53
N THR A 126 -28.39 20.62 -18.94
CA THR A 126 -27.62 19.68 -18.13
C THR A 126 -26.28 20.27 -17.67
N LYS A 127 -25.67 21.16 -18.46
CA LYS A 127 -24.45 21.91 -18.09
C LYS A 127 -24.73 23.12 -17.18
N LEU A 128 -25.87 23.78 -17.34
CA LEU A 128 -26.23 24.97 -16.56
C LEU A 128 -26.50 24.62 -15.10
N PHE A 129 -27.06 23.44 -14.85
CA PHE A 129 -27.28 22.90 -13.50
C PHE A 129 -26.23 21.84 -13.18
N GLY A 130 -25.45 22.07 -12.13
CA GLY A 130 -24.57 21.03 -11.57
C GLY A 130 -25.38 19.80 -11.15
N ASP A 131 -24.74 18.64 -11.03
CA ASP A 131 -25.41 17.36 -10.73
C ASP A 131 -26.33 17.44 -9.49
N GLU A 132 -25.93 18.20 -8.46
CA GLU A 132 -26.71 18.40 -7.22
C GLU A 132 -27.93 19.33 -7.40
N GLU A 133 -27.93 20.16 -8.45
CA GLU A 133 -28.98 21.15 -8.71
C GLU A 133 -30.03 20.66 -9.72
N ARG A 134 -29.84 19.46 -10.28
CA ARG A 134 -30.80 18.79 -11.17
C ARG A 134 -31.95 18.18 -10.37
N ASN A 135 -32.95 19.01 -10.06
CA ASN A 135 -34.16 18.60 -9.34
C ASN A 135 -35.41 19.29 -9.91
N ASP A 136 -36.58 18.75 -9.55
CA ASP A 136 -37.86 19.15 -10.15
C ASP A 136 -38.23 20.60 -9.80
N ASP A 137 -37.84 21.11 -8.62
CA ASP A 137 -38.08 22.49 -8.21
C ASP A 137 -37.29 23.50 -9.06
N ASN A 138 -36.03 23.19 -9.33
CA ASN A 138 -35.18 24.02 -10.18
C ASN A 138 -35.62 23.94 -11.65
N LEU A 139 -36.10 22.77 -12.09
CA LEU A 139 -36.67 22.60 -13.42
C LEU A 139 -37.94 23.45 -13.61
N ALA A 140 -38.82 23.48 -12.62
CA ALA A 140 -40.02 24.32 -12.65
C ALA A 140 -39.68 25.82 -12.71
N LYS A 141 -38.75 26.28 -11.86
CA LYS A 141 -38.29 27.68 -11.89
C LYS A 141 -37.63 28.04 -13.22
N PHE A 142 -36.88 27.11 -13.81
CA PHE A 142 -36.28 27.32 -15.12
C PHE A 142 -37.34 27.49 -16.21
N ALA A 143 -38.36 26.63 -16.22
CA ALA A 143 -39.44 26.70 -17.20
C ALA A 143 -40.21 28.03 -17.12
N GLU A 144 -40.34 28.60 -15.92
CA GLU A 144 -40.91 29.95 -15.73
C GLU A 144 -39.97 31.06 -16.24
N GLN A 145 -38.66 30.91 -16.02
CA GLN A 145 -37.66 31.92 -16.37
C GLN A 145 -37.34 31.96 -17.87
N TYR A 146 -37.39 30.80 -18.56
CA TYR A 146 -37.07 30.63 -19.97
C TYR A 146 -38.18 29.90 -20.73
N PRO A 147 -39.39 30.49 -20.83
CA PRO A 147 -40.52 29.86 -21.49
C PRO A 147 -40.28 29.59 -22.98
N GLU A 148 -39.35 30.30 -23.62
CA GLU A 148 -38.98 30.11 -25.02
C GLU A 148 -38.17 28.81 -25.27
N TRP A 149 -37.65 28.19 -24.21
CA TRP A 149 -36.98 26.88 -24.27
C TRP A 149 -37.98 25.72 -24.22
N ILE A 150 -39.23 25.99 -23.87
CA ILE A 150 -40.33 25.04 -23.87
C ILE A 150 -40.95 24.99 -25.28
N ALA A 151 -41.24 23.78 -25.76
CA ALA A 151 -41.99 23.56 -26.98
C ALA A 151 -43.40 24.14 -26.81
N LYS A 152 -43.84 24.95 -27.76
CA LYS A 152 -45.23 25.38 -27.78
C LYS A 152 -46.08 24.15 -28.06
N SER A 153 -47.08 23.90 -27.21
CA SER A 153 -48.14 22.95 -27.52
C SER A 153 -48.88 23.47 -28.76
N ASP A 154 -48.61 22.90 -29.93
CA ASP A 154 -49.39 23.14 -31.15
C ASP A 154 -50.76 22.47 -31.00
N ASP A 155 -51.60 23.01 -30.11
CA ASP A 155 -53.05 22.84 -30.17
C ASP A 155 -53.62 24.07 -30.89
N GLY A 156 -53.69 23.99 -32.23
CA GLY A 156 -54.39 25.01 -33.02
C GLY A 156 -53.82 25.24 -34.40
N ASP A 157 -54.01 24.26 -35.28
CA ASP A 157 -53.89 24.41 -36.72
C ASP A 157 -54.95 25.43 -37.20
N THR A 158 -54.61 26.71 -37.16
CA THR A 158 -55.27 27.73 -37.99
C THR A 158 -54.16 28.61 -38.55
N PRO A 159 -53.86 28.52 -39.86
CA PRO A 159 -52.86 29.38 -40.46
C PRO A 159 -53.24 30.85 -40.20
N PRO A 160 -52.28 31.72 -39.84
CA PRO A 160 -52.56 33.15 -39.80
C PRO A 160 -53.02 33.61 -41.19
N PRO A 161 -53.96 34.57 -41.27
CA PRO A 161 -54.40 35.08 -42.56
C PRO A 161 -53.20 35.58 -43.36
N ILE A 162 -53.16 35.22 -44.65
CA ILE A 162 -52.10 35.61 -45.59
C ILE A 162 -51.93 37.13 -45.52
N GLY A 163 -50.82 37.60 -44.95
CA GLY A 163 -50.51 39.02 -44.79
C GLY A 163 -49.86 39.43 -43.46
N ALA A 164 -49.83 38.57 -42.44
CA ALA A 164 -49.07 38.85 -41.22
C ALA A 164 -47.57 38.64 -41.50
N GLY A 165 -46.82 39.74 -41.55
CA GLY A 165 -45.40 39.75 -41.90
C GLY A 165 -44.56 38.79 -41.06
N LEU A 166 -43.63 38.11 -41.73
CA LEU A 166 -42.51 37.41 -41.12
C LEU A 166 -41.57 38.45 -40.49
N GLY A 167 -41.97 38.95 -39.32
CA GLY A 167 -41.17 39.86 -38.51
C GLY A 167 -40.51 39.10 -37.37
N ASN A 168 -39.18 39.07 -37.39
CA ASN A 168 -38.27 38.66 -36.32
C ASN A 168 -38.16 37.16 -36.03
N ALA A 169 -37.35 36.48 -36.85
CA ALA A 169 -36.35 35.59 -36.26
C ALA A 169 -35.30 36.50 -35.61
N SER A 170 -35.45 36.79 -34.32
CA SER A 170 -34.40 37.45 -33.54
C SER A 170 -33.16 36.55 -33.58
N GLU A 171 -32.04 37.07 -34.07
CA GLU A 171 -30.75 36.39 -33.95
C GLU A 171 -30.49 36.06 -32.47
N PRO A 172 -29.99 34.86 -32.14
CA PRO A 172 -29.69 34.50 -30.77
C PRO A 172 -28.65 35.47 -30.21
N SER A 173 -29.04 36.22 -29.18
CA SER A 173 -28.15 37.13 -28.45
C SER A 173 -26.97 36.35 -27.89
N ALA A 174 -25.76 36.90 -27.96
CA ALA A 174 -24.56 36.35 -27.31
C ALA A 174 -24.69 36.24 -25.77
N THR A 175 -25.78 36.78 -25.20
CA THR A 175 -26.17 36.67 -23.79
C THR A 175 -27.16 35.53 -23.51
N ASP A 176 -27.54 34.71 -24.51
CA ASP A 176 -28.40 33.53 -24.30
C ASP A 176 -27.64 32.49 -23.45
N PRO A 177 -28.16 32.09 -22.27
CA PRO A 177 -27.51 31.09 -21.42
C PRO A 177 -27.32 29.74 -22.12
N PHE A 178 -28.10 29.42 -23.15
CA PHE A 178 -27.90 28.24 -23.98
C PHE A 178 -26.56 28.26 -24.72
N ILE A 179 -26.28 29.38 -25.39
CA ILE A 179 -25.05 29.58 -26.16
C ILE A 179 -23.86 29.65 -25.21
N GLN A 180 -24.03 30.22 -24.02
CA GLN A 180 -22.97 30.26 -23.00
C GLN A 180 -22.68 28.87 -22.42
N ALA A 181 -23.70 28.09 -22.07
CA ALA A 181 -23.55 26.76 -21.51
C ALA A 181 -22.94 25.77 -22.52
N LEU A 182 -23.28 25.86 -23.81
CA LEU A 182 -22.66 24.99 -24.82
C LEU A 182 -21.17 25.26 -25.02
N ASN A 183 -20.76 26.53 -24.93
CA ASN A 183 -19.37 26.97 -25.15
C ASN A 183 -18.49 26.91 -23.88
N SER A 184 -19.07 26.54 -22.73
CA SER A 184 -18.37 26.30 -21.47
C SER A 184 -18.03 24.81 -21.31
#